data_AF-A0A8T5A154-F1
#
_entry.id   AF-A0A8T5A154-F1
#
_cell.length_a   1.000
_cell.length_b   1.000
_cell.length_c   1.000
_cell.angle_alpha   90.00
_cell.angle_beta   90.00
_cell.angle_gamma   90.00
#
_symmetry.space_group_name_H-M   'P 1'
#
loop_
_entity.id
_entity.type
_entity.pdbx_description
1 polymer ?
#
loop_
_entity_poly.entity_id
_entity_poly.type
_entity_poly.pdbx_seq_one_letter_code
_entity_poly.pdbx_strand_id
1 'polypeptide(L)'
;MTFVYGVCGACGRSVRRNSPVPITIVCDCYRLCPLCGGQMKPYTPTLPPRAYGNEDSFEWDPLGLAEKCGATSETLYVCRNHQPPYYSTRRPVEVELR
;
A
#
# COMPACT_ATOMS: atom_id res chain seq x y z
N MET A 1 9.93 -28.69 -16.62
CA MET A 1 9.29 -27.42 -16.22
C MET A 1 9.78 -27.09 -14.83
N THR A 2 10.42 -25.94 -14.65
CA THR A 2 10.96 -25.52 -13.35
C THR A 2 10.05 -24.44 -12.79
N PHE A 3 9.69 -24.56 -11.51
CA PHE A 3 8.88 -23.55 -10.82
C PHE A 3 9.77 -22.78 -9.86
N VAL A 4 9.62 -21.46 -9.88
CA VAL A 4 10.23 -20.55 -8.91
C VAL A 4 9.16 -20.01 -7.98
N TYR A 5 9.54 -19.81 -6.72
CA TYR A 5 8.66 -19.45 -5.62
C TYR A 5 9.20 -18.25 -4.86
N GLY A 6 8.28 -17.46 -4.30
CA GLY A 6 8.63 -16.37 -3.39
C GLY A 6 7.43 -15.92 -2.59
N VAL A 7 7.69 -15.18 -1.51
CA VAL A 7 6.66 -14.67 -0.60
C VAL A 7 6.79 -13.15 -0.55
N CYS A 8 5.67 -12.44 -0.70
CA CYS A 8 5.67 -11.00 -0.55
C CYS A 8 5.88 -10.60 0.92
N GLY A 9 6.93 -9.83 1.21
CA GLY A 9 7.21 -9.34 2.57
C GLY A 9 6.16 -8.38 3.14
N ALA A 10 5.29 -7.80 2.30
CA ALA A 10 4.26 -6.85 2.75
C ALA A 10 2.89 -7.50 3.04
N CYS A 11 2.49 -8.54 2.30
CA CYS A 11 1.18 -9.16 2.44
C CYS A 11 1.22 -10.66 2.76
N GLY A 12 2.40 -11.29 2.76
CA GLY A 12 2.58 -12.71 3.01
C GLY A 12 2.09 -13.64 1.88
N ARG A 13 1.61 -13.10 0.75
CA ARG A 13 1.13 -13.92 -0.38
C ARG A 13 2.29 -14.68 -1.01
N SER A 14 2.14 -15.99 -1.16
CA SER A 14 3.05 -16.83 -1.93
C SER A 14 2.75 -16.72 -3.42
N VAL A 15 3.81 -16.59 -4.24
CA VAL A 15 3.71 -16.52 -5.69
C VAL A 15 4.56 -17.62 -6.31
N ARG A 16 3.97 -18.31 -7.29
CA ARG A 16 4.63 -19.36 -8.07
C ARG A 16 4.57 -19.01 -9.55
N ARG A 17 5.71 -19.12 -10.24
CA ARG A 17 5.79 -18.94 -11.69
C ARG A 17 6.60 -20.07 -12.33
N ASN A 18 6.27 -20.38 -13.58
CA ASN A 18 7.08 -21.28 -14.39
C ASN A 18 8.21 -20.44 -15.00
N SER A 19 9.44 -20.71 -14.59
CA SER A 19 10.64 -20.04 -15.09
C SER A 19 11.84 -20.95 -14.89
N PRO A 20 12.74 -21.05 -15.88
CA PRO A 20 13.99 -21.79 -15.72
C PRO A 20 15.03 -21.04 -14.86
N VAL A 21 14.80 -19.75 -14.57
CA VAL A 21 15.71 -18.88 -13.81
C VAL A 21 14.95 -18.07 -12.75
N PRO A 22 15.63 -17.58 -11.70
CA PRO A 22 15.06 -16.61 -10.78
C PRO A 22 14.52 -15.37 -11.50
N ILE A 23 13.38 -14.86 -11.06
CA ILE A 23 12.75 -13.66 -11.62
C ILE A 23 12.23 -12.75 -10.53
N THR A 24 12.23 -11.45 -10.79
CA THR A 24 11.61 -10.45 -9.91
C THR A 24 10.26 -10.06 -10.47
N ILE A 25 9.23 -10.10 -9.62
CA ILE A 25 7.88 -9.64 -9.96
C ILE A 25 7.44 -8.53 -9.00
N VAL A 26 6.47 -7.73 -9.42
CA VAL A 26 5.84 -6.74 -8.55
C VAL A 26 4.56 -7.32 -7.96
N CYS A 27 4.47 -7.41 -6.63
CA CYS A 27 3.25 -7.79 -5.93
C CYS A 27 2.22 -6.66 -6.02
N ASP A 28 0.97 -7.02 -6.29
CA ASP A 28 -0.17 -6.11 -6.45
C ASP A 28 -0.92 -5.81 -5.15
N CYS A 29 -0.39 -6.22 -4.00
CA CYS A 29 -1.03 -6.02 -2.70
C CYS A 29 -1.24 -4.55 -2.34
N TYR A 30 -0.45 -3.63 -2.91
CA TYR A 30 -0.64 -2.19 -2.77
C TYR A 30 -1.94 -1.68 -3.40
N ARG A 31 -2.57 -2.47 -4.28
CA ARG A 31 -3.87 -2.17 -4.90
C ARG A 31 -5.04 -2.77 -4.15
N LEU A 32 -4.81 -3.53 -3.07
CA LEU A 32 -5.86 -4.21 -2.32
C LEU A 32 -6.04 -3.57 -0.95
N CYS A 33 -7.29 -3.30 -0.58
CA CYS A 33 -7.64 -2.77 0.73
C CYS A 33 -7.37 -3.84 1.79
N PRO A 34 -6.57 -3.56 2.84
CA PRO A 34 -6.33 -4.54 3.90
C PRO A 34 -7.56 -4.79 4.78
N LEU A 35 -8.55 -3.91 4.75
CA LEU A 35 -9.76 -4.04 5.57
C LEU A 35 -10.83 -4.93 4.93
N CYS A 36 -11.05 -4.84 3.61
CA CYS A 36 -12.09 -5.62 2.91
C CYS A 36 -11.56 -6.51 1.77
N GLY A 37 -10.29 -6.45 1.42
CA GLY A 37 -9.73 -7.13 0.25
C GLY A 37 -10.14 -6.54 -1.11
N GLY A 38 -10.99 -5.51 -1.12
CA GLY A 38 -11.45 -4.85 -2.34
C GLY A 38 -10.35 -4.08 -3.06
N GLN A 39 -10.49 -3.90 -4.38
CA GLN A 39 -9.55 -3.13 -5.18
C GLN A 39 -9.64 -1.64 -4.85
N MET A 40 -8.50 -1.04 -4.51
CA MET A 40 -8.38 0.39 -4.24
C MET A 40 -8.19 1.17 -5.54
N LYS A 41 -8.66 2.42 -5.54
CA LYS A 41 -8.48 3.33 -6.67
C LYS A 41 -7.26 4.23 -6.41
N PRO A 42 -6.48 4.58 -7.45
CA PRO A 42 -5.46 5.61 -7.32
C PRO A 42 -6.06 6.88 -6.72
N TYR A 43 -5.36 7.47 -5.76
CA TYR A 43 -5.76 8.71 -5.14
C TYR A 43 -5.02 9.87 -5.82
N THR A 44 -5.79 10.82 -6.37
CA THR A 44 -5.23 12.08 -6.86
C THR A 44 -5.57 13.16 -5.84
N PRO A 45 -4.58 13.71 -5.14
CA PRO A 45 -4.83 14.82 -4.22
C PRO A 45 -5.36 16.02 -5.00
N THR A 46 -6.52 16.53 -4.59
CA THR A 46 -7.11 17.75 -5.16
C THR A 46 -6.55 19.03 -4.54
N LEU A 47 -5.87 18.89 -3.39
CA LEU A 47 -5.24 20.00 -2.68
C LEU A 47 -3.71 20.00 -2.93
N PRO A 48 -3.06 21.17 -2.94
CA PRO A 48 -1.60 21.22 -2.97
C PRO A 48 -1.03 20.53 -1.71
N PRO A 49 0.14 19.88 -1.77
CA PRO A 49 0.72 19.14 -0.63
C PRO A 49 0.77 19.92 0.69
N ARG A 50 1.05 21.24 0.61
CA ARG A 50 1.07 22.17 1.75
C ARG A 50 -0.27 22.40 2.46
N ALA A 51 -1.38 22.04 1.81
CA ALA A 51 -2.73 22.17 2.35
C ALA A 51 -3.22 20.88 3.02
N TYR A 52 -2.49 19.77 2.87
CA TYR A 52 -2.68 18.62 3.75
C TYR A 52 -2.06 18.94 5.10
N GLY A 53 -2.82 18.73 6.17
CA GLY A 53 -2.29 18.88 7.53
C GLY A 53 -1.08 17.97 7.70
N ASN A 54 -0.02 18.49 8.33
CA ASN A 54 1.12 17.66 8.71
C ASN A 54 0.74 16.88 9.97
N GLU A 55 -0.04 15.81 9.79
CA GLU A 55 -0.48 14.92 10.86
C GLU A 55 0.71 14.25 11.57
N ASP A 56 1.88 14.23 10.93
CA ASP A 56 3.17 13.75 11.49
C ASP A 56 3.98 14.88 12.18
N SER A 57 3.45 16.10 12.29
CA SER A 57 4.13 17.15 13.05
C SER A 57 4.08 16.84 14.54
N PHE A 58 5.25 16.85 15.19
CA PHE A 58 5.40 16.64 16.64
C PHE A 58 4.57 17.64 17.47
N GLU A 59 4.27 18.81 16.90
CA GLU A 59 3.39 19.82 17.52
C GLU A 59 1.91 19.38 17.59
N TRP A 60 1.47 18.51 16.67
CA TRP A 60 0.07 18.08 16.57
C TRP A 60 -0.16 16.69 17.16
N ASP A 61 0.80 15.79 17.03
CA ASP A 61 0.78 14.47 17.66
C ASP A 61 2.16 14.09 18.24
N PRO A 62 2.51 14.63 19.43
CA PRO A 62 3.81 14.39 20.06
C PRO A 62 4.06 12.92 20.41
N LEU A 63 3.02 12.09 20.43
CA LEU A 63 3.11 10.66 20.76
C LEU A 63 2.98 9.75 19.53
N GLY A 64 2.63 10.29 18.35
CA GLY A 64 2.37 9.50 17.15
C GLY A 64 1.17 8.55 17.28
N LEU A 65 0.23 8.85 18.19
CA LEU A 65 -0.90 7.98 18.53
C LEU A 65 -2.21 8.37 17.83
N ALA A 66 -2.27 9.53 17.17
CA ALA A 66 -3.46 9.97 16.46
C ALA A 66 -3.69 9.05 15.25
N GLU A 67 -4.87 8.40 15.21
CA GLU A 67 -5.31 7.71 14.00
C GLU A 67 -5.43 8.74 12.87
N LYS A 68 -4.58 8.58 11.83
CA LYS A 68 -4.63 9.40 10.62
C LYS A 68 -6.03 9.32 10.02
N CYS A 69 -6.83 10.37 10.24
CA CYS A 69 -8.25 10.38 9.92
C CYS A 69 -8.52 10.81 8.47
N GLY A 70 -7.49 11.06 7.67
CA GLY A 70 -7.63 11.62 6.33
C GLY A 70 -6.61 11.12 5.32
N ALA A 71 -6.74 11.64 4.10
CA ALA A 71 -5.71 11.51 3.08
C ALA A 71 -4.55 12.45 3.41
N THR A 72 -3.33 11.94 3.28
CA THR A 72 -2.09 12.72 3.38
C THR A 72 -1.51 13.00 1.99
N SER A 73 -0.48 13.85 1.93
CA SER A 73 0.32 14.06 0.72
C SER A 73 1.01 12.79 0.19
N GLU A 74 1.18 11.78 1.04
CA GLU A 74 1.78 10.49 0.70
C GLU A 74 0.75 9.42 0.27
N THR A 75 -0.53 9.75 0.33
CA THR A 75 -1.60 8.81 -0.03
C THR A 75 -1.56 8.50 -1.53
N LEU A 76 -1.42 7.22 -1.86
CA LEU A 76 -1.35 6.72 -3.23
C LEU A 76 -2.65 6.06 -3.69
N TYR A 77 -3.38 5.44 -2.77
CA TYR A 77 -4.61 4.70 -3.06
C TYR A 77 -5.68 4.96 -2.01
N VAL A 78 -6.94 4.83 -2.41
CA VAL A 78 -8.10 4.97 -1.53
C VAL A 78 -9.11 3.84 -1.74
N CYS A 79 -9.65 3.31 -0.64
CA CYS A 79 -10.82 2.46 -0.62
C CYS A 79 -12.02 3.23 -0.05
N ARG A 80 -13.07 3.41 -0.86
CA ARG A 80 -14.29 4.12 -0.46
C ARG A 80 -15.41 3.17 0.00
N ASN A 81 -15.09 1.91 0.25
CA ASN A 81 -16.06 0.92 0.75
C ASN A 81 -16.20 0.95 2.29
N HIS A 82 -15.57 1.93 2.94
CA HIS A 82 -15.55 2.09 4.38
C HIS A 82 -15.92 3.53 4.74
N GLN A 83 -16.41 3.71 5.96
CA GLN A 83 -16.70 5.02 6.53
C GLN A 83 -16.04 5.10 7.92
N PRO A 84 -14.93 5.85 8.07
CA PRO A 84 -14.25 6.67 7.05
C PRO A 84 -13.56 5.83 5.95
N PRO A 85 -13.29 6.41 4.75
CA PRO A 85 -12.53 5.75 3.70
C PRO A 85 -11.13 5.33 4.18
N TYR A 86 -10.62 4.23 3.65
CA TYR A 86 -9.25 3.81 3.93
C TYR A 86 -8.29 4.43 2.92
N TYR A 87 -7.30 5.18 3.42
CA TYR A 87 -6.23 5.77 2.62
C TYR A 87 -4.94 4.96 2.80
N SER A 88 -4.26 4.67 1.69
CA SER A 88 -3.07 3.83 1.66
C SER A 88 -1.89 4.57 1.06
N THR A 89 -0.77 4.53 1.78
CA THR A 89 0.56 4.99 1.33
C THR A 89 1.41 3.83 0.77
N ARG A 90 0.86 2.61 0.73
CA ARG A 90 1.61 1.41 0.31
C ARG A 90 2.11 1.54 -1.13
N ARG A 91 3.41 1.29 -1.30
CA ARG A 91 4.09 1.28 -2.60
C ARG A 91 4.13 -0.14 -3.18
N PRO A 92 4.32 -0.29 -4.50
CA PRO A 92 4.57 -1.59 -5.11
C PRO A 92 5.79 -2.28 -4.46
N VAL A 93 5.68 -3.59 -4.23
CA VAL A 93 6.71 -4.38 -3.57
C VAL A 93 7.25 -5.41 -4.55
N GLU A 94 8.55 -5.40 -4.73
CA GLU A 94 9.24 -6.41 -5.54
C GLU A 94 9.37 -7.72 -4.74
N VAL A 95 9.14 -8.83 -5.42
CA VAL A 95 9.25 -10.18 -4.89
C VAL A 95 10.14 -10.96 -5.83
N GLU A 96 11.27 -11.39 -5.29
CA GLU A 96 12.17 -12.28 -5.98
C GLU A 96 11.66 -13.72 -5.86
N LEU A 97 11.55 -14.41 -6.99
CA LEU A 97 11.14 -15.81 -7.07
C LEU A 97 12.38 -16.64 -7.40
N ARG A 98 12.67 -17.66 -6.59
CA ARG A 98 13.81 -18.58 -6.75
C ARG A 98 13.36 -20.04 -6.74
#